data_AF-A0A9P1C319-F1
#
_entry.id   AF-A0A9P1C319-F1
#
_cell.length_a   1.000
_cell.length_b   1.000
_cell.length_c   1.000
_cell.angle_alpha   90.00
_cell.angle_beta   90.00
_cell.angle_gamma   90.00
#
_symmetry.space_group_name_H-M   'P 1'
#
loop_
_entity.id
_entity.type
_entity.pdbx_description
1 polymer ?
#
loop_
_entity_poly.entity_id
_entity_poly.type
_entity_poly.pdbx_seq_one_letter_code
_entity_poly.pdbx_strand_id
1 'polypeptide(L)'
;MAILLFRVKHGATDYATCHGLYRPVDPVVGDGHLLNGHLVYQNEEQRRFLGRSAGGWVIGPLSDLKEHLEQQRTAFGGFHSSSDPRPDDGWESYTVYPLDETAGLDFATKEGSDDYASCSGRYLQLTGKELNQKPIFLNPNKQRMLASGAGDGWVILNMDYLEEFLETEPESFGGFHGSSRSQPYLGWEKYIVAPVHKDEDDELGAWEKFVNTTVSCSAVSNSGVVRSEEDFEDMRRKCVNLQCGGFAWRKPHFNQFGEEDNPPVCFFYRRRQADLKEAMVASPEYDFYLAPSKYRPDCSFKVGRDPAPSCHVRWVESQKVHAFACRVTVQEVSPCTYYMACGFYCGYCGIQQHNGSKQQVLFSLWNHPKAEKVQNRSVAPGVFAQPFGGEGMGMGAYAITGTGERTDTSLAAWRVGIPYTFLVRSTAVDGGSEISCSFHKPEGWFELARHFRPEPADDRGKLYGLYSFIEAFSGTCHRRSAQYAAWVQDTEAGAWRTLGKIKGTSTADAMVPNKCVTVAQCDGYNLVEMTSGGDALEDCSLCCGDLDGPPVPEELLL
;
A
#
# COMPACT_ATOMS: atom_id res chain seq x y z
N MET A 1 -1.38 13.66 -24.50
CA MET A 1 -0.79 13.18 -25.78
C MET A 1 0.72 13.39 -25.69
N ALA A 2 1.56 12.65 -26.41
CA ALA A 2 3.01 12.84 -26.27
C ALA A 2 3.47 14.14 -26.94
N ILE A 3 4.26 14.96 -26.23
CA ILE A 3 5.04 16.07 -26.77
C ILE A 3 6.37 15.51 -27.31
N LEU A 4 6.92 16.07 -28.38
CA LEU A 4 8.19 15.61 -28.96
C LEU A 4 9.30 16.65 -28.73
N LEU A 5 10.36 16.27 -28.02
CA LEU A 5 11.55 17.10 -27.86
C LEU A 5 12.62 16.69 -28.86
N PHE A 6 12.91 17.56 -29.83
CA PHE A 6 14.00 17.39 -30.78
C PHE A 6 15.30 17.97 -30.20
N ARG A 7 16.31 17.13 -29.98
CA ARG A 7 17.67 17.55 -29.61
C ARG A 7 18.62 17.31 -30.77
N VAL A 8 19.50 18.26 -31.03
CA VAL A 8 20.55 18.13 -32.04
C VAL A 8 21.55 17.08 -31.57
N LYS A 9 21.84 16.09 -32.41
CA LYS A 9 22.86 15.07 -32.13
C LYS A 9 24.25 15.73 -32.01
N HIS A 10 25.12 15.14 -31.20
CA HIS A 10 26.49 15.61 -31.09
C HIS A 10 27.18 15.65 -32.47
N GLY A 11 27.73 16.81 -32.84
CA GLY A 11 28.40 17.02 -34.14
C GLY A 11 27.46 17.22 -35.35
N ALA A 12 26.14 17.14 -35.17
CA ALA A 12 25.17 17.44 -36.22
C ALA A 12 24.90 18.95 -36.35
N THR A 13 24.32 19.36 -37.48
CA THR A 13 23.94 20.76 -37.73
C THR A 13 22.44 20.93 -37.61
N ASP A 14 22.02 21.91 -36.81
CA ASP A 14 20.62 22.32 -36.68
C ASP A 14 20.19 23.24 -37.84
N TYR A 15 20.20 22.70 -39.06
CA TYR A 15 19.80 23.45 -40.24
C TYR A 15 18.35 23.93 -40.11
N ALA A 16 18.13 25.23 -40.36
CA ALA A 16 16.85 25.89 -40.20
C ALA A 16 16.24 25.82 -38.79
N THR A 17 17.06 25.60 -37.75
CA THR A 17 16.65 25.70 -36.34
C THR A 17 15.41 24.85 -36.03
N CYS A 18 15.52 23.54 -36.24
CA CYS A 18 14.39 22.61 -36.08
C CYS A 18 14.37 21.92 -34.71
N HIS A 19 15.36 22.14 -33.85
CA HIS A 19 15.34 21.62 -32.47
C HIS A 19 14.20 22.21 -31.62
N GLY A 20 13.97 21.64 -30.44
CA GLY A 20 13.03 22.13 -29.44
C GLY A 20 11.76 21.31 -29.29
N LEU A 21 10.77 21.87 -28.59
CA LEU A 21 9.53 21.18 -28.23
C LEU A 21 8.44 21.34 -29.28
N TYR A 22 7.96 20.21 -29.80
CA TYR A 22 6.85 20.11 -30.71
C TYR A 22 5.62 19.54 -29.98
N ARG A 23 4.57 20.36 -29.88
CA ARG A 23 3.31 19.99 -29.23
C ARG A 23 2.26 19.60 -30.26
N PRO A 24 1.39 18.61 -29.98
CA PRO A 24 0.29 18.28 -30.88
C PRO A 24 -0.59 19.52 -31.09
N VAL A 25 -1.06 19.71 -32.32
CA VAL A 25 -2.03 20.77 -32.65
C VAL A 25 -3.40 20.35 -32.12
N ASP A 26 -4.06 21.23 -31.35
CA ASP A 26 -5.38 20.94 -30.78
C ASP A 26 -6.44 20.66 -31.86
N PRO A 27 -7.37 19.72 -31.62
CA PRO A 27 -8.43 19.42 -32.55
C PRO A 27 -9.43 20.58 -32.63
N VAL A 28 -9.35 21.38 -33.69
CA VAL A 28 -10.48 22.23 -34.11
C VAL A 28 -11.50 21.31 -34.79
N VAL A 29 -12.75 21.30 -34.30
CA VAL A 29 -13.90 20.48 -34.77
C VAL A 29 -13.73 19.94 -36.20
N GLY A 30 -13.37 18.64 -36.34
CA GLY A 30 -13.09 17.95 -37.61
C GLY A 30 -11.65 17.39 -37.73
N ASP A 31 -11.27 16.87 -38.91
CA ASP A 31 -9.93 16.33 -39.22
C ASP A 31 -8.84 17.42 -39.43
N GLY A 32 -9.12 18.67 -39.08
CA GLY A 32 -8.28 19.85 -39.33
C GLY A 32 -6.96 19.91 -38.55
N HIS A 33 -6.54 18.81 -37.93
CA HIS A 33 -5.31 18.66 -37.14
C HIS A 33 -4.48 17.44 -37.59
N LEU A 34 -4.93 16.74 -38.64
CA LEU A 34 -4.28 15.55 -39.20
C LEU A 34 -3.71 15.86 -40.59
N LEU A 35 -2.54 15.29 -40.89
CA LEU A 35 -1.99 15.19 -42.24
C LEU A 35 -1.69 13.73 -42.54
N ASN A 36 -2.21 13.22 -43.66
CA ASN A 36 -2.15 11.80 -44.03
C ASN A 36 -2.64 10.86 -42.91
N GLY A 37 -3.63 11.28 -42.11
CA GLY A 37 -4.18 10.49 -41.00
C GLY A 37 -3.34 10.47 -39.72
N HIS A 38 -2.29 11.29 -39.64
CA HIS A 38 -1.42 11.40 -38.47
C HIS A 38 -1.49 12.79 -37.82
N LEU A 39 -1.32 12.84 -36.50
CA LEU A 39 -1.25 14.09 -35.74
C LEU A 39 -0.14 15.00 -36.28
N VAL A 40 -0.48 16.28 -36.39
CA VAL A 40 0.48 17.34 -36.62
C VAL A 40 0.98 17.88 -35.29
N TYR A 41 2.25 18.24 -35.24
CA TYR A 41 2.86 18.93 -34.11
C TYR A 41 3.38 20.30 -34.53
N GLN A 42 3.42 21.24 -33.59
CA GLN A 42 3.94 22.59 -33.80
C GLN A 42 4.97 22.97 -32.74
N ASN A 43 5.99 23.67 -33.19
CA ASN A 43 6.97 24.38 -32.37
C ASN A 43 6.82 25.87 -32.71
N GLU A 44 6.05 26.58 -31.89
CA GLU A 44 5.76 27.99 -32.11
C GLU A 44 6.99 28.88 -31.95
N GLU A 45 7.88 28.52 -31.01
CA GLU A 45 9.11 29.25 -30.70
C GLU A 45 10.03 29.28 -31.92
N GLN A 46 10.28 28.13 -32.53
CA GLN A 46 11.11 28.02 -33.73
C GLN A 46 10.33 28.26 -35.03
N ARG A 47 9.01 28.50 -34.93
CA ARG A 47 8.11 28.68 -36.08
C ARG A 47 8.18 27.47 -37.04
N ARG A 48 8.10 26.26 -36.49
CA ARG A 48 8.11 24.99 -37.25
C ARG A 48 6.84 24.17 -37.00
N PHE A 49 6.48 23.33 -37.96
CA PHE A 49 5.54 22.23 -37.76
C PHE A 49 6.19 20.91 -38.14
N LEU A 50 5.68 19.81 -37.58
CA LEU A 50 6.02 18.44 -37.92
C LEU A 50 4.74 17.75 -38.40
N GLY A 51 4.75 17.22 -39.62
CA GLY A 51 3.60 16.52 -40.18
C GLY A 51 4.01 15.34 -41.05
N ARG A 52 3.09 14.39 -41.24
CA ARG A 52 3.30 13.24 -42.13
C ARG A 52 3.03 13.63 -43.58
N SER A 53 4.05 13.52 -44.42
CA SER A 53 4.00 13.60 -45.89
C SER A 53 4.03 12.19 -46.49
N ALA A 54 3.73 12.04 -47.78
CA ALA A 54 3.71 10.75 -48.48
C ALA A 54 5.04 9.98 -48.37
N GLY A 55 6.17 10.69 -48.25
CA GLY A 55 7.50 10.10 -48.15
C GLY A 55 8.04 9.91 -46.72
N GLY A 56 7.30 10.33 -45.68
CA GLY A 56 7.81 10.33 -44.32
C GLY A 56 7.32 11.48 -43.45
N TRP A 57 7.88 11.58 -42.24
CA TRP A 57 7.72 12.74 -41.37
C TRP A 57 8.58 13.91 -41.88
N VAL A 58 8.03 15.12 -41.87
CA VAL A 58 8.68 16.32 -42.41
C VAL A 58 8.53 17.48 -41.43
N ILE A 59 9.64 18.19 -41.19
CA ILE A 59 9.65 19.47 -40.46
C ILE A 59 9.59 20.61 -41.48
N GLY A 60 8.53 21.40 -41.45
CA GLY A 60 8.32 22.54 -42.33
C GLY A 60 8.13 23.86 -41.59
N PRO A 61 8.09 24.99 -42.31
CA PRO A 61 7.82 26.30 -41.70
C PRO A 61 6.36 26.39 -41.25
N LEU A 62 6.14 26.90 -40.02
CA LEU A 62 4.79 26.97 -39.43
C LEU A 62 3.80 27.84 -40.24
N SER A 63 4.30 28.75 -41.09
CA SER A 63 3.47 29.54 -42.01
C SER A 63 2.67 28.70 -42.99
N ASP A 64 3.20 27.54 -43.39
CA ASP A 64 2.65 26.72 -44.46
C ASP A 64 1.64 25.70 -43.90
N LEU A 65 1.65 25.51 -42.58
CA LEU A 65 0.83 24.51 -41.90
C LEU A 65 -0.67 24.69 -42.19
N LYS A 66 -1.16 25.93 -42.11
CA LYS A 66 -2.57 26.23 -42.35
C LYS A 66 -3.01 25.81 -43.75
N GLU A 67 -2.21 26.13 -44.76
CA GLU A 67 -2.50 25.75 -46.14
C GLU A 67 -2.49 24.22 -46.31
N HIS A 68 -1.51 23.53 -45.72
CA HIS A 68 -1.43 22.07 -45.78
C HIS A 68 -2.64 21.38 -45.14
N LEU A 69 -3.10 21.88 -43.99
CA LEU A 69 -4.29 21.37 -43.30
C LEU A 69 -5.58 21.65 -44.08
N GLU A 70 -5.75 22.87 -44.60
CA GLU A 70 -6.93 23.26 -45.38
C GLU A 70 -7.04 22.49 -46.70
N GLN A 71 -5.91 22.23 -47.36
CA GLN A 71 -5.88 21.51 -48.63
C GLN A 71 -5.71 19.99 -48.49
N GLN A 72 -5.53 19.49 -47.25
CA GLN A 72 -5.26 18.07 -46.97
C GLN A 72 -4.16 17.50 -47.87
N ARG A 73 -3.03 18.23 -47.97
CA ARG A 73 -1.93 17.85 -48.88
C ARG A 73 -1.33 16.52 -48.48
N THR A 74 -1.23 15.61 -49.45
CA THR A 74 -0.61 14.30 -49.24
C THR A 74 0.91 14.32 -49.40
N ALA A 75 1.45 15.25 -50.20
CA ALA A 75 2.89 15.40 -50.42
C ALA A 75 3.33 16.85 -50.24
N PHE A 76 4.35 17.04 -49.40
CA PHE A 76 5.01 18.32 -49.14
C PHE A 76 6.46 18.07 -48.65
N GLY A 77 7.32 19.05 -48.90
CA GLY A 77 8.73 19.05 -48.47
C GLY A 77 8.94 19.90 -47.22
N GLY A 78 10.17 19.94 -46.74
CA GLY A 78 10.55 20.70 -45.56
C GLY A 78 12.06 20.77 -45.40
N PHE A 79 12.50 21.20 -44.22
CA PHE A 79 13.92 21.37 -43.89
C PHE A 79 14.60 20.06 -43.52
N HIS A 80 13.87 19.18 -42.82
CA HIS A 80 14.34 17.86 -42.41
C HIS A 80 13.22 16.83 -42.58
N SER A 81 13.60 15.58 -42.79
CA SER A 81 12.64 14.49 -42.92
C SER A 81 13.16 13.19 -42.31
N SER A 82 12.24 12.35 -41.84
CA SER A 82 12.49 10.97 -41.47
C SER A 82 11.56 10.06 -42.27
N SER A 83 12.11 8.97 -42.82
CA SER A 83 11.32 7.94 -43.51
C SER A 83 10.69 6.92 -42.55
N ASP A 84 11.05 6.99 -41.25
CA ASP A 84 10.57 6.04 -40.25
C ASP A 84 9.04 6.12 -40.09
N PRO A 85 8.34 5.02 -39.79
CA PRO A 85 6.93 5.05 -39.44
C PRO A 85 6.60 6.00 -38.28
N ARG A 86 7.48 6.11 -37.27
CA ARG A 86 7.22 6.91 -36.06
C ARG A 86 7.87 8.30 -36.13
N PRO A 87 7.23 9.33 -35.54
CA PRO A 87 7.75 10.70 -35.59
C PRO A 87 9.00 10.92 -34.73
N ASP A 88 9.29 10.00 -33.80
CA ASP A 88 10.38 10.07 -32.83
C ASP A 88 11.64 9.29 -33.26
N ASP A 89 11.70 8.80 -34.49
CA ASP A 89 12.78 7.92 -34.95
C ASP A 89 13.27 8.28 -36.37
N GLY A 90 14.44 7.76 -36.77
CA GLY A 90 14.98 7.87 -38.12
C GLY A 90 15.47 9.25 -38.56
N TRP A 91 15.71 10.17 -37.62
CA TRP A 91 16.22 11.51 -37.91
C TRP A 91 17.75 11.54 -37.98
N GLU A 92 18.31 12.07 -39.07
CA GLU A 92 19.76 12.14 -39.26
C GLU A 92 20.44 13.07 -38.24
N SER A 93 19.91 14.29 -38.07
CA SER A 93 20.52 15.34 -37.24
C SER A 93 19.97 15.45 -35.82
N TYR A 94 18.91 14.70 -35.48
CA TYR A 94 18.20 14.84 -34.20
C TYR A 94 17.99 13.52 -33.49
N THR A 95 18.04 13.58 -32.15
CA THR A 95 17.45 12.58 -31.26
C THR A 95 16.13 13.14 -30.76
N VAL A 96 15.06 12.35 -30.84
CA VAL A 96 13.72 12.80 -30.45
C VAL A 96 13.29 12.07 -29.18
N TYR A 97 12.90 12.84 -28.17
CA TYR A 97 12.47 12.34 -26.88
C TYR A 97 10.97 12.59 -26.70
N PRO A 98 10.11 11.55 -26.71
CA PRO A 98 8.69 11.74 -26.46
C PRO A 98 8.43 11.92 -24.96
N LEU A 99 7.75 13.01 -24.61
CA LEU A 99 7.46 13.43 -23.23
C LEU A 99 5.95 13.34 -22.96
N ASP A 100 5.59 12.89 -21.77
CA ASP A 100 4.22 12.91 -21.27
C ASP A 100 3.99 14.17 -20.44
N GLU A 101 3.16 15.07 -20.96
CA GLU A 101 2.79 16.30 -20.26
C GLU A 101 1.86 16.08 -19.06
N THR A 102 1.20 14.92 -19.00
CA THR A 102 0.23 14.55 -17.96
C THR A 102 0.87 13.77 -16.81
N ALA A 103 2.10 13.28 -17.00
CA ALA A 103 2.87 12.57 -16.00
C ALA A 103 4.10 13.40 -15.59
N GLY A 104 3.88 14.62 -15.10
CA GLY A 104 4.94 15.57 -14.75
C GLY A 104 5.11 15.82 -13.26
N LEU A 105 6.07 16.68 -12.92
CA LEU A 105 6.28 17.25 -11.58
C LEU A 105 6.49 18.77 -11.68
N ASP A 106 5.81 19.52 -10.84
CA ASP A 106 6.00 20.96 -10.68
C ASP A 106 6.84 21.25 -9.44
N PHE A 107 8.00 21.90 -9.64
CA PHE A 107 8.89 22.34 -8.58
C PHE A 107 8.68 23.83 -8.30
N ALA A 108 8.17 24.16 -7.11
CA ALA A 108 8.05 25.53 -6.62
C ALA A 108 9.11 25.80 -5.55
N THR A 109 9.85 26.91 -5.65
CA THR A 109 10.82 27.30 -4.62
C THR A 109 10.09 27.67 -3.34
N LYS A 110 10.53 27.13 -2.20
CA LYS A 110 9.99 27.47 -0.88
C LYS A 110 10.24 28.94 -0.54
N GLU A 111 9.35 29.52 0.25
CA GLU A 111 9.54 30.86 0.78
C GLU A 111 10.87 30.97 1.54
N GLY A 112 11.67 32.00 1.23
CA GLY A 112 12.99 32.22 1.81
C GLY A 112 14.12 31.35 1.26
N SER A 113 13.85 30.43 0.32
CA SER A 113 14.88 29.63 -0.37
C SER A 113 15.28 30.25 -1.71
N ASP A 114 16.47 29.89 -2.22
CA ASP A 114 16.96 30.28 -3.54
C ASP A 114 16.78 29.16 -4.58
N ASP A 115 16.50 29.55 -5.83
CA ASP A 115 16.43 28.64 -6.98
C ASP A 115 17.82 28.42 -7.60
N TYR A 116 18.75 27.87 -6.81
CA TYR A 116 20.12 27.63 -7.29
C TYR A 116 20.11 26.72 -8.52
N ALA A 117 20.84 27.16 -9.56
CA ALA A 117 20.88 26.53 -10.87
C ALA A 117 19.51 26.45 -11.59
N SER A 118 18.53 27.29 -11.25
CA SER A 118 17.24 27.35 -11.97
C SER A 118 16.57 25.97 -12.08
N CYS A 119 16.41 25.30 -10.93
CA CYS A 119 15.86 23.95 -10.87
C CYS A 119 14.34 23.93 -10.64
N SER A 120 13.73 25.06 -10.27
CA SER A 120 12.27 25.21 -10.21
C SER A 120 11.60 25.05 -11.58
N GLY A 121 10.29 24.82 -11.60
CA GLY A 121 9.47 24.72 -12.81
C GLY A 121 9.00 23.30 -13.11
N ARG A 122 8.39 23.16 -14.29
CA ARG A 122 7.72 21.93 -14.71
C ARG A 122 8.69 20.95 -15.36
N TYR A 123 8.67 19.71 -14.88
CA TYR A 123 9.37 18.56 -15.45
C TYR A 123 8.35 17.59 -16.03
N LEU A 124 8.59 17.11 -17.25
CA LEU A 124 7.71 16.18 -17.96
C LEU A 124 8.37 14.80 -18.00
N GLN A 125 7.61 13.72 -17.78
CA GLN A 125 8.18 12.38 -17.82
C GLN A 125 8.60 12.00 -19.24
N LEU A 126 9.80 11.47 -19.37
CA LEU A 126 10.30 10.83 -20.57
C LEU A 126 9.62 9.47 -20.73
N THR A 127 9.04 9.23 -21.91
CA THR A 127 8.33 7.98 -22.19
C THR A 127 9.26 6.92 -22.79
N GLY A 128 9.03 5.65 -22.45
CA GLY A 128 9.75 4.51 -23.02
C GLY A 128 11.23 4.38 -22.62
N LYS A 129 11.70 5.21 -21.69
CA LYS A 129 13.07 5.18 -21.15
C LYS A 129 13.03 5.35 -19.63
N GLU A 130 13.88 4.61 -18.94
CA GLU A 130 14.02 4.62 -17.49
C GLU A 130 15.50 4.63 -17.13
N LEU A 131 15.81 5.08 -15.93
CA LEU A 131 17.15 4.96 -15.35
C LEU A 131 17.00 4.38 -13.95
N ASN A 132 17.80 3.36 -13.62
CA ASN A 132 17.71 2.64 -12.34
C ASN A 132 16.29 2.11 -12.06
N GLN A 133 15.60 1.63 -13.10
CA GLN A 133 14.20 1.12 -13.05
C GLN A 133 13.18 2.16 -12.57
N LYS A 134 13.48 3.45 -12.74
CA LYS A 134 12.62 4.58 -12.36
C LYS A 134 12.47 5.56 -13.54
N PRO A 135 11.36 6.32 -13.58
CA PRO A 135 11.13 7.29 -14.64
C PRO A 135 12.15 8.42 -14.61
N ILE A 136 12.43 8.97 -15.80
CA ILE A 136 13.26 10.18 -15.99
C ILE A 136 12.31 11.33 -16.27
N PHE A 137 12.52 12.50 -15.67
CA PHE A 137 11.74 13.71 -15.96
C PHE A 137 12.63 14.81 -16.51
N LEU A 138 12.17 15.52 -17.54
CA LEU A 138 12.92 16.56 -18.22
C LEU A 138 12.23 17.91 -18.09
N ASN A 139 13.00 18.96 -17.83
CA ASN A 139 12.61 20.35 -18.02
C ASN A 139 13.47 20.94 -19.16
N PRO A 140 13.02 20.82 -20.42
CA PRO A 140 13.83 21.18 -21.58
C PRO A 140 14.13 22.67 -21.65
N ASN A 141 13.18 23.51 -21.20
CA ASN A 141 13.32 24.97 -21.20
C ASN A 141 14.48 25.43 -20.31
N LYS A 142 14.71 24.73 -19.19
CA LYS A 142 15.78 25.05 -18.24
C LYS A 142 17.00 24.14 -18.36
N GLN A 143 17.01 23.21 -19.32
CA GLN A 143 18.05 22.19 -19.48
C GLN A 143 18.30 21.40 -18.19
N ARG A 144 17.22 20.97 -17.52
CA ARG A 144 17.29 20.16 -16.30
C ARG A 144 16.71 18.77 -16.55
N MET A 145 17.31 17.79 -15.91
CA MET A 145 16.85 16.42 -15.83
C MET A 145 16.70 16.05 -14.35
N LEU A 146 15.67 15.29 -14.03
CA LEU A 146 15.46 14.65 -12.74
C LEU A 146 15.50 13.14 -12.97
N ALA A 147 16.41 12.46 -12.27
CA ALA A 147 16.59 11.01 -12.40
C ALA A 147 16.95 10.38 -11.05
N SER A 148 16.76 9.07 -10.93
CA SER A 148 17.12 8.31 -9.72
C SER A 148 18.62 8.06 -9.66
N GLY A 149 19.27 8.48 -8.56
CA GLY A 149 20.69 8.25 -8.29
C GLY A 149 20.92 7.07 -7.34
N ALA A 150 22.02 7.10 -6.58
CA ALA A 150 22.41 6.02 -5.66
C ALA A 150 21.31 5.69 -4.64
N GLY A 151 20.96 4.41 -4.54
CA GLY A 151 19.89 3.94 -3.66
C GLY A 151 18.51 4.31 -4.20
N ASP A 152 17.63 4.83 -3.33
CA ASP A 152 16.25 5.18 -3.69
C ASP A 152 16.04 6.68 -4.01
N GLY A 153 17.10 7.48 -3.95
CA GLY A 153 17.03 8.93 -4.03
C GLY A 153 16.93 9.50 -5.44
N TRP A 154 16.53 10.77 -5.52
CA TRP A 154 16.32 11.54 -6.74
C TRP A 154 17.30 12.71 -6.83
N VAL A 155 17.77 13.01 -8.03
CA VAL A 155 18.78 14.04 -8.27
C VAL A 155 18.36 14.90 -9.46
N ILE A 156 18.37 16.23 -9.29
CA ILE A 156 18.25 17.20 -10.38
C ILE A 156 19.65 17.50 -10.91
N LEU A 157 19.86 17.30 -12.20
CA LEU A 157 21.14 17.50 -12.89
C LEU A 157 20.95 18.15 -14.27
N ASN A 158 22.06 18.39 -14.97
CA ASN A 158 22.03 18.93 -16.33
C ASN A 158 21.54 17.86 -17.32
N MET A 159 20.68 18.26 -18.25
CA MET A 159 20.18 17.40 -19.33
C MET A 159 21.25 17.02 -20.36
N ASP A 160 22.43 17.66 -20.36
CA ASP A 160 23.57 17.25 -21.20
C ASP A 160 24.02 15.80 -20.95
N TYR A 161 23.78 15.28 -19.73
CA TYR A 161 24.08 13.89 -19.38
C TYR A 161 23.05 12.88 -19.87
N LEU A 162 21.91 13.31 -20.43
CA LEU A 162 20.80 12.41 -20.78
C LEU A 162 21.23 11.29 -21.75
N GLU A 163 21.94 11.62 -22.82
CA GLU A 163 22.38 10.63 -23.83
C GLU A 163 23.35 9.62 -23.21
N GLU A 164 24.39 10.11 -22.54
CA GLU A 164 25.38 9.27 -21.84
C GLU A 164 24.70 8.37 -20.80
N PHE A 165 23.73 8.88 -20.04
CA PHE A 165 23.08 8.11 -18.97
C PHE A 165 22.14 7.04 -19.52
N LEU A 166 21.47 7.30 -20.64
CA LEU A 166 20.65 6.29 -21.31
C LEU A 166 21.50 5.18 -21.96
N GLU A 167 22.78 5.43 -22.22
CA GLU A 167 23.71 4.45 -22.77
C GLU A 167 24.48 3.68 -21.68
N THR A 168 24.91 4.37 -20.63
CA THR A 168 25.81 3.83 -19.60
C THR A 168 25.08 3.35 -18.34
N GLU A 169 23.83 3.76 -18.14
CA GLU A 169 22.98 3.43 -17.00
C GLU A 169 23.70 3.54 -15.63
N PRO A 170 24.24 4.71 -15.25
CA PRO A 170 25.03 4.84 -14.04
C PRO A 170 24.17 4.66 -12.77
N GLU A 171 24.65 3.82 -11.84
CA GLU A 171 23.98 3.55 -10.56
C GLU A 171 24.03 4.75 -9.59
N SER A 172 25.02 5.65 -9.73
CA SER A 172 25.24 6.76 -8.80
C SER A 172 25.83 7.98 -9.50
N PHE A 173 25.26 9.15 -9.23
CA PHE A 173 25.72 10.43 -9.76
C PHE A 173 25.28 11.59 -8.86
N GLY A 174 26.01 12.71 -8.96
CA GLY A 174 25.68 13.96 -8.28
C GLY A 174 24.82 14.88 -9.15
N GLY A 175 24.38 15.99 -8.55
CA GLY A 175 23.61 17.01 -9.25
C GLY A 175 23.51 18.30 -8.43
N PHE A 176 22.63 19.20 -8.85
CA PHE A 176 22.41 20.49 -8.22
C PHE A 176 21.62 20.37 -6.91
N HIS A 177 20.61 19.52 -6.89
CA HIS A 177 19.76 19.25 -5.72
C HIS A 177 19.36 17.77 -5.70
N GLY A 178 19.07 17.23 -4.53
CA GLY A 178 18.59 15.87 -4.41
C GLY A 178 17.67 15.62 -3.24
N SER A 179 16.96 14.50 -3.30
CA SER A 179 16.12 13.96 -2.24
C SER A 179 16.52 12.52 -1.98
N SER A 180 16.56 12.13 -0.70
CA SER A 180 16.82 10.74 -0.29
C SER A 180 15.55 9.89 -0.17
N ARG A 181 14.38 10.43 -0.55
CA ARG A 181 13.10 9.73 -0.48
C ARG A 181 12.88 8.90 -1.74
N SER A 182 12.15 7.79 -1.60
CA SER A 182 11.84 6.91 -2.74
C SER A 182 10.86 7.55 -3.74
N GLN A 183 9.95 8.41 -3.28
CA GLN A 183 9.05 9.17 -4.15
C GLN A 183 9.68 10.50 -4.60
N PRO A 184 9.60 10.84 -5.91
CA PRO A 184 10.27 12.02 -6.49
C PRO A 184 9.70 13.36 -6.04
N TYR A 185 8.51 13.38 -5.44
CA TYR A 185 7.85 14.60 -4.96
C TYR A 185 8.06 14.86 -3.46
N LEU A 186 8.81 13.99 -2.75
CA LEU A 186 9.06 14.13 -1.32
C LEU A 186 10.52 14.46 -1.03
N GLY A 187 10.79 15.05 0.13
CA GLY A 187 12.14 15.16 0.70
C GLY A 187 13.03 16.27 0.12
N TRP A 188 12.46 17.23 -0.59
CA TRP A 188 13.19 18.37 -1.13
C TRP A 188 13.37 19.46 -0.08
N GLU A 189 14.62 19.86 0.17
CA GLU A 189 14.95 20.90 1.14
C GLU A 189 14.41 22.27 0.71
N LYS A 190 14.67 22.67 -0.54
CA LYS A 190 14.38 24.02 -1.08
C LYS A 190 13.12 24.12 -1.93
N TYR A 191 12.47 23.00 -2.26
CA TYR A 191 11.34 22.98 -3.17
C TYR A 191 10.11 22.30 -2.57
N ILE A 192 8.94 22.82 -2.91
CA ILE A 192 7.66 22.12 -2.83
C ILE A 192 7.46 21.47 -4.19
N VAL A 193 7.19 20.16 -4.21
CA VAL A 193 7.06 19.40 -5.45
C VAL A 193 5.70 18.74 -5.50
N ALA A 194 4.96 18.99 -6.56
CA ALA A 194 3.64 18.41 -6.78
C ALA A 194 3.63 17.65 -8.12
N PRO A 195 3.00 16.46 -8.19
CA PRO A 195 2.67 15.85 -9.48
C PRO A 195 1.84 16.79 -10.34
N VAL A 196 2.14 16.83 -11.64
CA VAL A 196 1.28 17.51 -12.62
C VAL A 196 -0.01 16.70 -12.68
N HIS A 197 -1.08 17.23 -12.10
CA HIS A 197 -2.40 16.68 -12.27
C HIS A 197 -2.97 17.16 -13.61
N LYS A 198 -3.49 16.22 -14.40
CA LYS A 198 -4.58 16.54 -15.31
C LYS A 198 -5.74 16.98 -14.43
N ASP A 199 -6.38 18.10 -14.75
CA ASP A 199 -7.62 18.57 -14.12
C ASP A 199 -8.77 17.56 -14.38
N GLU A 200 -8.65 16.32 -13.88
CA GLU A 200 -9.74 15.35 -13.91
C GLU A 200 -10.75 15.64 -12.80
N ASP A 201 -10.34 16.31 -11.71
CA ASP A 201 -11.25 16.66 -10.62
C ASP A 201 -12.31 17.72 -11.03
N ASP A 202 -12.00 18.65 -11.94
CA ASP A 202 -12.96 19.66 -12.41
C ASP A 202 -14.03 19.09 -13.37
N GLU A 203 -13.75 17.97 -14.07
CA GLU A 203 -14.73 17.34 -14.97
C GLU A 203 -15.64 16.31 -14.27
N LEU A 204 -15.17 15.67 -13.19
CA LEU A 204 -15.88 14.59 -12.48
C LEU A 204 -17.06 15.08 -11.62
N GLY A 205 -17.01 16.35 -11.18
CA GLY A 205 -17.99 16.98 -10.31
C GLY A 205 -17.62 16.92 -8.82
N ALA A 206 -18.47 17.47 -7.96
CA ALA A 206 -18.19 17.57 -6.53
C ALA A 206 -18.33 16.23 -5.78
N TRP A 207 -17.47 16.03 -4.78
CA TRP A 207 -17.62 14.98 -3.77
C TRP A 207 -18.82 15.28 -2.85
N GLU A 208 -19.61 14.25 -2.53
CA GLU A 208 -20.72 14.38 -1.58
C GLU A 208 -20.27 13.91 -0.18
N LYS A 209 -20.50 14.73 0.86
CA LYS A 209 -20.23 14.37 2.25
C LYS A 209 -21.53 14.05 3.00
N PHE A 210 -21.57 12.90 3.67
CA PHE A 210 -22.65 12.45 4.54
C PHE A 210 -22.15 12.38 5.97
N VAL A 211 -22.65 13.26 6.84
CA VAL A 211 -22.24 13.35 8.24
C VAL A 211 -22.85 12.22 9.05
N ASN A 212 -22.13 11.71 10.06
CA ASN A 212 -22.60 10.65 10.95
C ASN A 212 -23.08 9.41 10.17
N THR A 213 -22.32 9.01 9.16
CA THR A 213 -22.68 7.96 8.20
C THR A 213 -21.47 7.09 7.90
N THR A 214 -21.69 5.79 7.81
CA THR A 214 -20.76 4.81 7.22
C THR A 214 -21.53 3.89 6.28
N VAL A 215 -20.91 2.80 5.81
CA VAL A 215 -21.56 1.78 4.97
C VAL A 215 -21.43 0.39 5.59
N SER A 216 -22.37 -0.50 5.26
CA SER A 216 -22.41 -1.87 5.79
C SER A 216 -21.47 -2.86 5.08
N CYS A 217 -20.90 -2.49 3.94
CA CYS A 217 -19.94 -3.32 3.21
C CYS A 217 -18.52 -3.18 3.76
N SER A 218 -17.67 -4.16 3.48
CA SER A 218 -16.28 -4.15 3.92
C SER A 218 -15.40 -3.16 3.15
N ALA A 219 -14.49 -2.51 3.87
CA ALA A 219 -13.43 -1.69 3.27
C ALA A 219 -12.34 -2.58 2.65
N VAL A 220 -11.76 -2.12 1.54
CA VAL A 220 -10.64 -2.80 0.89
C VAL A 220 -9.28 -2.27 1.35
N SER A 221 -9.24 -1.08 1.94
CA SER A 221 -8.00 -0.45 2.39
C SER A 221 -8.32 0.62 3.44
N ASN A 222 -7.31 0.98 4.25
CA ASN A 222 -7.37 2.13 5.13
C ASN A 222 -6.24 3.13 4.82
N SER A 223 -6.28 4.31 5.44
CA SER A 223 -5.25 5.34 5.35
C SER A 223 -4.39 5.42 6.62
N GLY A 224 -3.33 6.23 6.55
CA GLY A 224 -2.75 6.84 7.74
C GLY A 224 -3.69 7.87 8.36
N VAL A 225 -3.17 8.66 9.29
CA VAL A 225 -3.94 9.68 10.02
C VAL A 225 -4.40 10.80 9.06
N VAL A 226 -5.66 11.23 9.17
CA VAL A 226 -6.29 12.26 8.33
C VAL A 226 -6.94 13.32 9.22
N ARG A 227 -6.46 14.57 9.15
CA ARG A 227 -6.95 15.69 9.99
C ARG A 227 -7.19 16.98 9.24
N SER A 228 -6.45 17.23 8.16
CA SER A 228 -6.50 18.47 7.40
C SER A 228 -7.26 18.30 6.08
N GLU A 229 -7.67 19.41 5.46
CA GLU A 229 -8.29 19.34 4.13
C GLU A 229 -7.30 18.83 3.07
N GLU A 230 -6.00 19.13 3.22
CA GLU A 230 -4.93 18.58 2.38
C GLU A 230 -4.90 17.04 2.48
N ASP A 231 -5.01 16.48 3.70
CA ASP A 231 -5.13 15.04 3.89
C ASP A 231 -6.38 14.48 3.18
N PHE A 232 -7.52 15.19 3.27
CA PHE A 232 -8.75 14.76 2.61
C PHE A 232 -8.63 14.79 1.08
N GLU A 233 -7.93 15.77 0.51
CA GLU A 233 -7.61 15.79 -0.92
C GLU A 233 -6.75 14.60 -1.33
N ASP A 234 -5.74 14.25 -0.53
CA ASP A 234 -4.97 13.02 -0.70
C ASP A 234 -5.85 11.77 -0.62
N MET A 235 -6.84 11.75 0.28
CA MET A 235 -7.77 10.62 0.39
C MET A 235 -8.71 10.53 -0.81
N ARG A 236 -9.17 11.65 -1.36
CA ARG A 236 -9.96 11.68 -2.61
C ARG A 236 -9.14 11.10 -3.77
N ARG A 237 -7.89 11.53 -3.94
CA ARG A 237 -6.95 10.98 -4.94
C ARG A 237 -6.71 9.49 -4.73
N LYS A 238 -6.41 9.07 -3.49
CA LYS A 238 -6.22 7.67 -3.13
C LYS A 238 -7.47 6.83 -3.43
N CYS A 239 -8.66 7.34 -3.15
CA CYS A 239 -9.91 6.66 -3.44
C CYS A 239 -10.06 6.37 -4.94
N VAL A 240 -9.80 7.37 -5.80
CA VAL A 240 -9.84 7.21 -7.26
C VAL A 240 -8.77 6.22 -7.74
N ASN A 241 -7.54 6.32 -7.23
CA ASN A 241 -6.44 5.41 -7.58
C ASN A 241 -6.74 3.95 -7.19
N LEU A 242 -7.40 3.74 -6.05
CA LEU A 242 -7.83 2.42 -5.58
C LEU A 242 -9.09 1.89 -6.29
N GLN A 243 -9.63 2.66 -7.24
CA GLN A 243 -10.87 2.36 -7.94
C GLN A 243 -12.08 2.22 -7.00
N CYS A 244 -12.17 3.11 -6.00
CA CYS A 244 -13.21 3.11 -4.97
C CYS A 244 -14.25 4.20 -5.21
N GLY A 245 -15.54 3.87 -5.00
CA GLY A 245 -16.64 4.83 -5.16
C GLY A 245 -16.85 5.75 -3.97
N GLY A 246 -16.09 5.57 -2.88
CA GLY A 246 -16.14 6.43 -1.70
C GLY A 246 -15.29 5.89 -0.56
N PHE A 247 -15.19 6.69 0.51
CA PHE A 247 -14.49 6.33 1.74
C PHE A 247 -15.21 6.87 2.98
N ALA A 248 -15.07 6.17 4.10
CA ALA A 248 -15.57 6.61 5.40
C ALA A 248 -14.40 7.11 6.24
N TRP A 249 -14.49 8.33 6.75
CA TRP A 249 -13.53 8.88 7.70
C TRP A 249 -14.02 8.60 9.12
N ARG A 250 -13.24 7.82 9.88
CA ARG A 250 -13.47 7.59 11.31
C ARG A 250 -12.98 8.82 12.08
N LYS A 251 -13.84 9.36 12.93
CA LYS A 251 -13.49 10.47 13.83
C LYS A 251 -12.48 10.02 14.88
N PRO A 252 -11.65 10.93 15.42
CA PRO A 252 -10.75 10.58 16.52
C PRO A 252 -11.58 10.10 17.71
N HIS A 253 -11.11 9.04 18.36
CA HIS A 253 -11.64 8.59 19.64
C HIS A 253 -10.58 8.72 20.72
N PHE A 254 -11.04 9.11 21.91
CA PHE A 254 -10.21 9.32 23.09
C PHE A 254 -10.66 8.36 24.18
N ASN A 255 -9.71 7.71 24.83
CA ASN A 255 -9.99 6.78 25.91
C ASN A 255 -10.38 7.52 27.21
N GLN A 256 -10.67 6.75 28.26
CA GLN A 256 -11.05 7.27 29.58
C GLN A 256 -9.96 8.12 30.27
N PHE A 257 -8.73 8.12 29.75
CA PHE A 257 -7.61 8.92 30.25
C PHE A 257 -7.39 10.20 29.43
N GLY A 258 -8.25 10.48 28.43
CA GLY A 258 -8.11 11.63 27.55
C GLY A 258 -7.03 11.45 26.48
N GLU A 259 -6.54 10.23 26.26
CA GLU A 259 -5.53 9.92 25.26
C GLU A 259 -6.19 9.42 23.97
N GLU A 260 -5.71 9.87 22.83
CA GLU A 260 -6.22 9.42 21.53
C GLU A 260 -5.80 7.98 21.26
N ASP A 261 -6.73 7.04 21.40
CA ASP A 261 -6.46 5.61 21.30
C ASP A 261 -6.76 5.05 19.90
N ASN A 262 -7.60 5.74 19.14
CA ASN A 262 -7.92 5.46 17.75
C ASN A 262 -7.81 6.75 16.95
N PRO A 263 -6.72 6.94 16.19
CA PRO A 263 -6.56 8.13 15.37
C PRO A 263 -7.57 8.12 14.21
N PRO A 264 -7.87 9.31 13.65
CA PRO A 264 -8.79 9.46 12.56
C PRO A 264 -8.17 8.94 11.27
N VAL A 265 -8.81 7.96 10.64
CA VAL A 265 -8.35 7.30 9.43
C VAL A 265 -9.52 7.12 8.47
N CYS A 266 -9.23 7.05 7.17
CA CYS A 266 -10.19 6.74 6.13
C CYS A 266 -10.19 5.26 5.80
N PHE A 267 -11.37 4.71 5.52
CA PHE A 267 -11.62 3.36 5.04
C PHE A 267 -12.22 3.43 3.64
N PHE A 268 -11.60 2.79 2.66
CA PHE A 268 -11.96 2.89 1.24
C PHE A 268 -12.83 1.73 0.78
N TYR A 269 -13.86 2.01 -0.03
CA TYR A 269 -14.84 1.01 -0.46
C TYR A 269 -14.88 0.87 -1.98
N ARG A 270 -14.45 -0.30 -2.47
CA ARG A 270 -14.46 -0.64 -3.90
C ARG A 270 -15.85 -1.11 -4.33
N ARG A 271 -16.74 -0.13 -4.51
CA ARG A 271 -18.13 -0.29 -4.93
C ARG A 271 -18.56 0.88 -5.79
N ARG A 272 -19.64 0.70 -6.55
CA ARG A 272 -20.26 1.82 -7.28
C ARG A 272 -20.97 2.73 -6.27
N GLN A 273 -21.11 3.99 -6.66
CA GLN A 273 -21.72 5.00 -5.82
C GLN A 273 -23.18 4.67 -5.48
N ALA A 274 -23.93 4.05 -6.41
CA ALA A 274 -25.29 3.60 -6.16
C ALA A 274 -25.35 2.54 -5.04
N ASP A 275 -24.51 1.49 -5.14
CA ASP A 275 -24.42 0.43 -4.14
C ASP A 275 -24.01 1.00 -2.77
N LEU A 276 -23.10 1.98 -2.75
CA LEU A 276 -22.68 2.65 -1.51
C LEU A 276 -23.82 3.45 -0.87
N LYS A 277 -24.64 4.16 -1.66
CA LYS A 277 -25.82 4.87 -1.15
C LYS A 277 -26.83 3.89 -0.53
N GLU A 278 -27.02 2.72 -1.12
CA GLU A 278 -27.89 1.67 -0.57
C GLU A 278 -27.32 1.04 0.71
N ALA A 279 -26.00 0.94 0.82
CA ALA A 279 -25.31 0.39 1.98
C ALA A 279 -25.15 1.37 3.16
N MET A 280 -25.53 2.65 3.00
CA MET A 280 -25.33 3.68 4.02
C MET A 280 -26.11 3.38 5.30
N VAL A 281 -25.42 3.50 6.43
CA VAL A 281 -25.96 3.31 7.78
C VAL A 281 -25.53 4.49 8.66
N ALA A 282 -26.42 4.92 9.55
CA ALA A 282 -26.11 5.98 10.51
C ALA A 282 -25.03 5.53 11.49
N SER A 283 -23.98 6.34 11.66
CA SER A 283 -22.93 6.12 12.66
C SER A 283 -22.30 7.44 13.10
N PRO A 284 -22.44 7.85 14.37
CA PRO A 284 -21.88 9.11 14.86
C PRO A 284 -20.34 9.16 14.78
N GLU A 285 -19.69 7.99 14.74
CA GLU A 285 -18.23 7.83 14.71
C GLU A 285 -17.62 8.10 13.34
N TYR A 286 -18.42 8.19 12.27
CA TYR A 286 -17.93 8.28 10.90
C TYR A 286 -18.60 9.43 10.14
N ASP A 287 -17.88 10.00 9.19
CA ASP A 287 -18.48 10.73 8.07
C ASP A 287 -18.12 10.00 6.78
N PHE A 288 -19.06 9.91 5.84
CA PHE A 288 -18.86 9.23 4.56
C PHE A 288 -18.66 10.24 3.42
N TYR A 289 -17.68 9.99 2.57
CA TYR A 289 -17.34 10.80 1.41
C TYR A 289 -17.56 9.94 0.16
N LEU A 290 -18.54 10.32 -0.65
CA LEU A 290 -18.90 9.62 -1.88
C LEU A 290 -18.21 10.30 -3.07
N ALA A 291 -17.60 9.49 -3.93
CA ALA A 291 -16.94 9.97 -5.13
C ALA A 291 -17.94 10.62 -6.10
N PRO A 292 -17.49 11.54 -6.96
CA PRO A 292 -18.37 12.28 -7.85
C PRO A 292 -19.23 11.37 -8.74
N SER A 293 -20.45 11.81 -9.04
CA SER A 293 -21.45 11.00 -9.75
C SER A 293 -21.06 10.61 -11.17
N LYS A 294 -20.12 11.30 -11.82
CA LYS A 294 -19.59 10.95 -13.15
C LYS A 294 -18.44 9.94 -13.09
N TYR A 295 -17.77 9.80 -11.95
CA TYR A 295 -16.72 8.82 -11.77
C TYR A 295 -17.26 7.39 -11.87
N ARG A 296 -16.50 6.50 -12.52
CA ARG A 296 -16.89 5.10 -12.77
C ARG A 296 -15.78 4.18 -12.25
N PRO A 297 -15.85 3.71 -10.98
CA PRO A 297 -14.83 2.81 -10.44
C PRO A 297 -14.86 1.43 -11.09
N ASP A 298 -13.69 0.83 -11.37
CA ASP A 298 -13.56 -0.60 -11.68
C ASP A 298 -13.60 -1.44 -10.39
N CYS A 299 -14.80 -1.93 -10.06
CA CYS A 299 -15.03 -2.76 -8.90
C CYS A 299 -14.74 -4.26 -9.10
N SER A 300 -14.30 -4.70 -10.29
CA SER A 300 -13.99 -6.11 -10.54
C SER A 300 -12.72 -6.52 -9.80
N PHE A 301 -12.64 -7.74 -9.26
CA PHE A 301 -11.43 -8.26 -8.62
C PHE A 301 -10.26 -8.34 -9.61
N LYS A 302 -9.07 -7.89 -9.20
CA LYS A 302 -7.84 -7.96 -10.00
C LYS A 302 -6.68 -8.53 -9.16
N VAL A 303 -6.07 -9.58 -9.68
CA VAL A 303 -4.81 -10.13 -9.15
C VAL A 303 -3.73 -9.04 -9.13
N GLY A 304 -2.93 -9.00 -8.06
CA GLY A 304 -1.86 -8.02 -7.89
C GLY A 304 -2.31 -6.65 -7.39
N ARG A 305 -3.58 -6.27 -7.59
CA ARG A 305 -4.16 -5.00 -7.11
C ARG A 305 -4.95 -5.19 -5.81
N ASP A 306 -5.81 -6.21 -5.76
CA ASP A 306 -6.68 -6.43 -4.62
C ASP A 306 -5.86 -6.96 -3.44
N PRO A 307 -5.97 -6.34 -2.25
CA PRO A 307 -5.21 -6.78 -1.10
C PRO A 307 -5.72 -8.12 -0.62
N ALA A 308 -4.90 -8.75 0.20
CA ALA A 308 -5.20 -10.03 0.79
C ALA A 308 -5.96 -9.82 2.12
N PRO A 309 -7.27 -10.16 2.20
CA PRO A 309 -8.12 -9.88 3.35
C PRO A 309 -7.69 -10.65 4.60
N SER A 310 -7.95 -10.12 5.79
CA SER A 310 -7.73 -10.90 7.00
C SER A 310 -8.75 -12.05 7.08
N CYS A 311 -8.28 -13.25 7.36
CA CYS A 311 -9.11 -14.42 7.67
C CYS A 311 -9.00 -14.72 9.16
N HIS A 312 -10.10 -15.09 9.78
CA HIS A 312 -10.18 -15.36 11.21
C HIS A 312 -10.94 -16.65 11.44
N VAL A 313 -10.59 -17.34 12.51
CA VAL A 313 -11.41 -18.40 13.10
C VAL A 313 -11.74 -18.03 14.52
N ARG A 314 -13.02 -18.09 14.88
CA ARG A 314 -13.46 -18.11 16.27
C ARG A 314 -13.50 -19.54 16.75
N TRP A 315 -12.80 -19.82 17.84
CA TRP A 315 -12.93 -21.08 18.55
C TRP A 315 -14.14 -20.95 19.47
N VAL A 316 -15.22 -21.63 19.10
CA VAL A 316 -16.52 -21.44 19.75
C VAL A 316 -16.50 -22.14 21.10
N GLU A 317 -16.20 -21.35 22.13
CA GLU A 317 -16.22 -21.75 23.53
C GLU A 317 -17.26 -20.91 24.29
N SER A 318 -18.12 -21.59 25.03
CA SER A 318 -19.20 -20.96 25.81
C SER A 318 -18.75 -20.56 27.22
N GLN A 319 -17.75 -21.26 27.76
CA GLN A 319 -17.26 -21.06 29.12
C GLN A 319 -16.07 -20.11 29.14
N LYS A 320 -15.94 -19.36 30.24
CA LYS A 320 -14.72 -18.61 30.55
C LYS A 320 -13.65 -19.61 31.03
N VAL A 321 -12.49 -19.66 30.36
CA VAL A 321 -11.42 -20.64 30.63
C VAL A 321 -10.22 -19.99 31.34
N HIS A 322 -9.37 -20.79 31.99
CA HIS A 322 -8.14 -20.30 32.62
C HIS A 322 -7.00 -20.11 31.62
N ALA A 323 -6.83 -21.07 30.71
CA ALA A 323 -5.74 -21.08 29.75
C ALA A 323 -6.23 -21.37 28.33
N PHE A 324 -5.56 -20.76 27.35
CA PHE A 324 -5.79 -20.97 25.93
C PHE A 324 -4.47 -21.23 25.22
N ALA A 325 -4.36 -22.39 24.57
CA ALA A 325 -3.24 -22.74 23.73
C ALA A 325 -3.68 -22.86 22.27
N CYS A 326 -2.86 -22.35 21.35
CA CYS A 326 -3.07 -22.50 19.93
C CYS A 326 -1.73 -22.82 19.26
N ARG A 327 -1.73 -23.88 18.45
CA ARG A 327 -0.65 -24.22 17.55
C ARG A 327 -0.88 -23.53 16.23
N VAL A 328 0.18 -22.95 15.66
CA VAL A 328 0.21 -22.38 14.32
C VAL A 328 1.35 -23.01 13.51
N THR A 329 1.05 -23.45 12.30
CA THR A 329 2.03 -23.92 11.32
C THR A 329 1.91 -23.08 10.06
N VAL A 330 2.91 -22.22 9.83
CA VAL A 330 2.96 -21.38 8.63
C VAL A 330 3.31 -22.26 7.42
N GLN A 331 2.49 -22.21 6.37
CA GLN A 331 2.69 -23.02 5.17
C GLN A 331 3.60 -22.34 4.15
N GLU A 332 3.53 -21.00 4.06
CA GLU A 332 4.33 -20.20 3.14
C GLU A 332 4.75 -18.88 3.81
N VAL A 333 5.99 -18.42 3.58
CA VAL A 333 6.40 -17.07 4.01
C VAL A 333 5.76 -16.04 3.09
N SER A 334 5.03 -15.10 3.67
CA SER A 334 4.50 -13.92 2.97
C SER A 334 4.95 -12.66 3.70
N PRO A 335 5.43 -11.62 2.99
CA PRO A 335 5.86 -10.38 3.62
C PRO A 335 4.70 -9.69 4.34
N CYS A 336 5.04 -8.95 5.40
CA CYS A 336 4.11 -8.14 6.17
C CYS A 336 2.86 -8.91 6.64
N THR A 337 3.07 -10.12 7.15
CA THR A 337 2.00 -11.02 7.56
C THR A 337 2.03 -11.26 9.06
N TYR A 338 0.87 -11.16 9.71
CA TYR A 338 0.69 -11.59 11.09
C TYR A 338 -0.07 -12.92 11.14
N TYR A 339 0.58 -13.97 11.65
CA TYR A 339 -0.02 -15.25 11.98
C TYR A 339 -0.35 -15.28 13.48
N MET A 340 -1.52 -14.73 13.83
CA MET A 340 -1.95 -14.61 15.21
C MET A 340 -2.51 -15.96 15.70
N ALA A 341 -1.91 -16.49 16.77
CA ALA A 341 -2.24 -17.79 17.33
C ALA A 341 -3.34 -17.69 18.39
N CYS A 342 -3.10 -16.99 19.51
CA CYS A 342 -4.07 -16.90 20.60
C CYS A 342 -4.62 -15.48 20.75
N GLY A 343 -5.86 -15.25 20.33
CA GLY A 343 -6.64 -14.05 20.61
C GLY A 343 -7.73 -14.32 21.62
N PHE A 344 -8.02 -13.32 22.44
CA PHE A 344 -9.05 -13.34 23.47
C PHE A 344 -9.57 -11.92 23.67
N TYR A 345 -10.63 -11.77 24.47
CA TYR A 345 -11.38 -10.52 24.65
C TYR A 345 -10.54 -9.26 24.96
N CYS A 346 -9.33 -9.42 25.54
CA CYS A 346 -8.47 -8.32 25.94
C CYS A 346 -7.01 -8.44 25.46
N GLY A 347 -6.72 -9.34 24.51
CA GLY A 347 -5.38 -9.41 23.95
C GLY A 347 -5.20 -10.43 22.84
N TYR A 348 -3.95 -10.51 22.38
CA TYR A 348 -3.55 -11.44 21.34
C TYR A 348 -2.05 -11.76 21.41
N CYS A 349 -1.65 -12.91 20.86
CA CYS A 349 -0.25 -13.23 20.63
C CYS A 349 -0.03 -14.10 19.38
N GLY A 350 1.17 -14.04 18.81
CA GLY A 350 1.53 -14.83 17.62
C GLY A 350 2.89 -14.47 17.03
N ILE A 351 3.12 -14.90 15.79
CA ILE A 351 4.35 -14.64 15.02
C ILE A 351 4.08 -13.78 13.78
N GLN A 352 5.03 -12.92 13.43
CA GLN A 352 4.97 -12.02 12.29
C GLN A 352 6.15 -12.24 11.34
N GLN A 353 5.86 -12.10 10.06
CA GLN A 353 6.83 -11.85 9.01
C GLN A 353 6.77 -10.37 8.63
N HIS A 354 7.87 -9.65 8.77
CA HIS A 354 7.99 -8.28 8.26
C HIS A 354 8.47 -8.30 6.80
N ASN A 355 8.61 -7.13 6.18
CA ASN A 355 9.28 -7.04 4.88
C ASN A 355 10.75 -7.48 5.01
N GLY A 356 11.28 -8.18 4.00
CA GLY A 356 12.61 -8.80 4.05
C GLY A 356 12.66 -10.02 4.98
N SER A 357 13.72 -10.15 5.78
CA SER A 357 13.98 -11.33 6.64
C SER A 357 13.63 -11.14 8.12
N LYS A 358 13.09 -9.98 8.51
CA LYS A 358 12.75 -9.68 9.91
C LYS A 358 11.54 -10.50 10.36
N GLN A 359 11.67 -11.16 11.51
CA GLN A 359 10.64 -11.98 12.13
C GLN A 359 10.41 -11.49 13.55
N GLN A 360 9.16 -11.52 14.00
CA GLN A 360 8.78 -11.04 15.33
C GLN A 360 7.84 -12.03 16.02
N VAL A 361 8.00 -12.17 17.33
CA VAL A 361 6.98 -12.75 18.22
C VAL A 361 6.40 -11.62 19.07
N LEU A 362 5.08 -11.61 19.25
CA LEU A 362 4.35 -10.51 19.91
C LEU A 362 3.29 -11.06 20.86
N PHE A 363 3.11 -10.39 21.99
CA PHE A 363 2.01 -10.53 22.94
C PHE A 363 1.51 -9.15 23.36
N SER A 364 0.21 -8.90 23.23
CA SER A 364 -0.41 -7.60 23.50
C SER A 364 -1.63 -7.75 24.40
N LEU A 365 -1.80 -6.82 25.34
CA LEU A 365 -3.01 -6.66 26.15
C LEU A 365 -3.56 -5.24 26.08
N TRP A 366 -4.85 -5.10 25.82
CA TRP A 366 -5.55 -3.81 25.89
C TRP A 366 -5.89 -3.41 27.33
N ASN A 367 -5.87 -2.10 27.58
CA ASN A 367 -6.39 -1.49 28.81
C ASN A 367 -7.88 -1.82 28.99
N HIS A 368 -8.31 -1.98 30.23
CA HIS A 368 -9.75 -2.11 30.52
C HIS A 368 -10.40 -0.71 30.45
N PRO A 369 -11.57 -0.54 29.80
CA PRO A 369 -12.18 0.78 29.58
C PRO A 369 -12.61 1.50 30.86
N LYS A 370 -12.68 0.79 32.00
CA LYS A 370 -13.11 1.31 33.30
C LYS A 370 -12.11 1.05 34.43
N ALA A 371 -10.85 0.74 34.11
CA ALA A 371 -9.81 0.51 35.11
C ALA A 371 -8.51 1.22 34.72
N GLU A 372 -7.48 1.08 35.56
CA GLU A 372 -6.13 1.58 35.32
C GLU A 372 -5.45 0.88 34.14
N LYS A 373 -4.32 1.45 33.68
CA LYS A 373 -3.54 0.92 32.55
C LYS A 373 -2.89 -0.41 32.88
N VAL A 374 -2.74 -1.26 31.86
CA VAL A 374 -1.95 -2.50 31.94
C VAL A 374 -0.51 -2.18 32.30
N GLN A 375 0.07 -2.99 33.18
CA GLN A 375 1.45 -2.88 33.62
C GLN A 375 2.24 -4.12 33.18
N ASN A 376 3.47 -3.95 32.71
CA ASN A 376 4.36 -5.10 32.55
C ASN A 376 4.89 -5.56 33.92
N ARG A 377 4.94 -6.88 34.12
CA ARG A 377 5.51 -7.51 35.33
C ARG A 377 6.88 -8.09 35.03
N SER A 378 6.99 -8.84 33.94
CA SER A 378 8.26 -9.45 33.51
C SER A 378 8.28 -9.67 32.00
N VAL A 379 9.50 -9.79 31.46
CA VAL A 379 9.80 -10.20 30.09
C VAL A 379 10.99 -11.15 30.10
N ALA A 380 11.07 -12.08 29.15
CA ALA A 380 12.24 -12.91 28.96
C ALA A 380 13.46 -12.12 28.43
N PRO A 381 14.68 -12.67 28.56
CA PRO A 381 15.86 -12.13 27.87
C PRO A 381 15.61 -11.95 26.36
N GLY A 382 15.97 -10.78 25.81
CA GLY A 382 15.76 -10.45 24.40
C GLY A 382 14.34 -10.01 24.02
N VAL A 383 13.43 -9.91 25.00
CA VAL A 383 12.05 -9.41 24.83
C VAL A 383 11.93 -8.00 25.38
N PHE A 384 11.19 -7.14 24.68
CA PHE A 384 10.96 -5.75 25.02
C PHE A 384 9.49 -5.52 25.35
N ALA A 385 9.20 -4.83 26.44
CA ALA A 385 7.86 -4.37 26.76
C ALA A 385 7.70 -2.89 26.42
N GLN A 386 6.60 -2.53 25.74
CA GLN A 386 6.26 -1.14 25.45
C GLN A 386 4.75 -0.92 25.33
N PRO A 387 4.24 0.27 25.66
CA PRO A 387 2.86 0.63 25.36
C PRO A 387 2.58 0.62 23.85
N PHE A 388 1.34 0.31 23.46
CA PHE A 388 0.87 0.41 22.06
C PHE A 388 -0.44 1.20 21.96
N GLY A 389 -0.78 1.63 20.74
CA GLY A 389 -1.98 2.41 20.39
C GLY A 389 -2.42 2.20 18.94
N GLY A 390 -3.51 2.85 18.51
CA GLY A 390 -4.02 2.82 17.13
C GLY A 390 -5.23 1.91 16.91
N GLU A 391 -5.40 0.94 17.81
CA GLU A 391 -6.50 -0.04 17.86
C GLU A 391 -7.08 -0.12 19.29
N GLY A 392 -7.07 1.00 20.00
CA GLY A 392 -7.08 1.02 21.46
C GLY A 392 -5.67 1.03 22.04
N MET A 393 -5.56 1.31 23.34
CA MET A 393 -4.27 1.38 24.03
C MET A 393 -4.03 0.19 24.94
N GLY A 394 -2.77 -0.16 25.12
CA GLY A 394 -2.38 -1.31 25.93
C GLY A 394 -0.88 -1.41 26.19
N MET A 395 -0.47 -2.58 26.66
CA MET A 395 0.93 -2.96 26.86
C MET A 395 1.25 -4.17 26.00
N GLY A 396 2.33 -4.07 25.22
CA GLY A 396 2.84 -5.17 24.40
C GLY A 396 4.19 -5.65 24.91
N ALA A 397 4.53 -6.89 24.56
CA ALA A 397 5.85 -7.49 24.71
C ALA A 397 6.23 -8.21 23.41
N TYR A 398 7.44 -7.99 22.91
CA TYR A 398 7.89 -8.56 21.64
C TYR A 398 9.38 -8.85 21.61
N ALA A 399 9.77 -9.83 20.79
CA ALA A 399 11.14 -10.02 20.34
C ALA A 399 11.15 -10.01 18.81
N ILE A 400 12.20 -9.44 18.20
CA ILE A 400 12.30 -9.25 16.75
C ILE A 400 13.73 -9.46 16.26
N THR A 401 13.91 -10.17 15.14
CA THR A 401 15.21 -10.42 14.53
C THR A 401 15.73 -9.20 13.75
N GLY A 402 17.05 -9.11 13.53
CA GLY A 402 17.63 -8.14 12.57
C GLY A 402 17.62 -6.68 13.02
N THR A 403 17.70 -6.40 14.33
CA THR A 403 17.73 -5.04 14.90
C THR A 403 19.13 -4.46 15.12
N GLY A 404 20.18 -5.15 14.66
CA GLY A 404 21.52 -4.57 14.46
C GLY A 404 22.36 -4.28 15.72
N GLU A 405 21.78 -4.10 16.91
CA GLU A 405 22.57 -3.57 18.03
C GLU A 405 22.59 -4.37 19.34
N ARG A 406 21.58 -5.17 19.74
CA ARG A 406 21.64 -5.88 21.05
C ARG A 406 20.84 -7.18 21.11
N THR A 407 21.47 -8.16 21.78
CA THR A 407 20.95 -9.41 22.37
C THR A 407 20.43 -10.49 21.41
N ASP A 408 20.61 -11.74 21.83
CA ASP A 408 20.08 -12.96 21.22
C ASP A 408 18.57 -12.82 20.97
N THR A 409 18.19 -12.61 19.71
CA THR A 409 16.80 -12.52 19.24
C THR A 409 16.33 -13.83 18.61
N SER A 410 17.04 -14.94 18.86
CA SER A 410 16.70 -16.27 18.33
C SER A 410 15.32 -16.77 18.79
N LEU A 411 14.76 -16.19 19.86
CA LEU A 411 13.39 -16.45 20.29
C LEU A 411 12.38 -16.14 19.17
N ALA A 412 12.61 -15.07 18.39
CA ALA A 412 11.73 -14.65 17.30
C ALA A 412 11.99 -15.39 15.99
N ALA A 413 13.06 -16.17 15.89
CA ALA A 413 13.41 -16.90 14.68
C ALA A 413 12.50 -18.13 14.52
N TRP A 414 11.65 -18.10 13.50
CA TRP A 414 10.73 -19.19 13.16
C TRP A 414 10.93 -19.67 11.71
N ARG A 415 10.46 -20.88 11.41
CA ARG A 415 10.61 -21.51 10.09
C ARG A 415 9.27 -22.02 9.58
N VAL A 416 9.07 -21.94 8.26
CA VAL A 416 7.93 -22.55 7.57
C VAL A 416 7.87 -24.05 7.84
N GLY A 417 6.66 -24.59 7.95
CA GLY A 417 6.40 -26.01 8.20
C GLY A 417 6.70 -26.47 9.63
N ILE A 418 7.28 -25.63 10.49
CA ILE A 418 7.49 -25.95 11.90
C ILE A 418 6.27 -25.53 12.72
N PRO A 419 5.69 -26.42 13.54
CA PRO A 419 4.59 -26.06 14.43
C PRO A 419 5.11 -25.27 15.62
N TYR A 420 4.43 -24.17 15.94
CA TYR A 420 4.69 -23.38 17.13
C TYR A 420 3.43 -23.28 17.98
N THR A 421 3.54 -23.56 19.29
CA THR A 421 2.39 -23.53 20.20
C THR A 421 2.49 -22.32 21.11
N PHE A 422 1.52 -21.41 21.02
CA PHE A 422 1.34 -20.31 21.95
C PHE A 422 0.43 -20.74 23.10
N LEU A 423 0.72 -20.22 24.29
CA LEU A 423 -0.02 -20.51 25.51
C LEU A 423 -0.23 -19.24 26.32
N VAL A 424 -1.49 -18.89 26.54
CA VAL A 424 -1.90 -17.77 27.41
C VAL A 424 -2.55 -18.32 28.66
N ARG A 425 -2.14 -17.83 29.83
CA ARG A 425 -2.79 -18.11 31.12
C ARG A 425 -3.28 -16.82 31.74
N SER A 426 -4.46 -16.86 32.36
CA SER A 426 -5.00 -15.75 33.15
C SER A 426 -5.25 -16.21 34.57
N THR A 427 -4.59 -15.56 35.53
CA THR A 427 -4.73 -15.85 36.95
C THR A 427 -5.28 -14.62 37.67
N ALA A 428 -6.35 -14.81 38.45
CA ALA A 428 -6.92 -13.75 39.26
C ALA A 428 -5.96 -13.39 40.39
N VAL A 429 -5.64 -12.11 40.54
CA VAL A 429 -4.83 -11.58 41.62
C VAL A 429 -5.55 -10.38 42.26
N ASP A 430 -4.97 -9.80 43.30
CA ASP A 430 -5.55 -8.59 43.88
C ASP A 430 -5.56 -7.44 42.85
N GLY A 431 -6.67 -6.71 42.79
CA GLY A 431 -6.86 -5.61 41.84
C GLY A 431 -7.03 -5.95 40.35
N GLY A 432 -6.83 -7.20 39.90
CA GLY A 432 -6.96 -7.53 38.47
C GLY A 432 -6.53 -8.94 38.10
N SER A 433 -6.01 -9.10 36.88
CA SER A 433 -5.47 -10.35 36.37
C SER A 433 -4.00 -10.26 36.05
N GLU A 434 -3.27 -11.30 36.39
CA GLU A 434 -1.96 -11.57 35.82
C GLU A 434 -2.13 -12.46 34.60
N ILE A 435 -1.66 -11.99 33.44
CA ILE A 435 -1.76 -12.71 32.18
C ILE A 435 -0.37 -12.93 31.64
N SER A 436 -0.01 -14.20 31.42
CA SER A 436 1.27 -14.60 30.86
C SER A 436 1.10 -15.20 29.47
N CYS A 437 2.12 -15.01 28.64
CA CYS A 437 2.24 -15.65 27.32
C CYS A 437 3.52 -16.48 27.28
N SER A 438 3.39 -17.76 26.90
CA SER A 438 4.49 -18.67 26.63
C SER A 438 4.45 -19.15 25.19
N PHE A 439 5.61 -19.52 24.66
CA PHE A 439 5.84 -19.91 23.28
C PHE A 439 6.68 -21.18 23.24
N HIS A 440 6.15 -22.24 22.63
CA HIS A 440 6.84 -23.49 22.40
C HIS A 440 7.41 -23.53 20.99
N LYS A 441 8.71 -23.78 20.89
CA LYS A 441 9.46 -24.04 19.66
C LYS A 441 10.17 -25.40 19.77
N PRO A 442 10.82 -25.94 18.72
CA PRO A 442 11.48 -27.25 18.80
C PRO A 442 12.44 -27.44 19.99
N GLU A 443 12.99 -26.35 20.51
CA GLU A 443 13.91 -26.28 21.65
C GLU A 443 13.21 -26.29 23.02
N GLY A 444 11.87 -26.22 23.07
CA GLY A 444 11.07 -26.26 24.29
C GLY A 444 10.24 -24.99 24.54
N TRP A 445 9.77 -24.85 25.78
CA TRP A 445 8.96 -23.72 26.24
C TRP A 445 9.80 -22.51 26.65
N PHE A 446 9.34 -21.34 26.23
CA PHE A 446 9.88 -20.04 26.63
C PHE A 446 8.74 -19.14 27.10
N GLU A 447 8.79 -18.66 28.34
CA GLU A 447 7.86 -17.61 28.79
C GLU A 447 8.27 -16.28 28.13
N LEU A 448 7.41 -15.69 27.32
CA LEU A 448 7.71 -14.45 26.60
C LEU A 448 7.63 -13.26 27.56
N ALA A 449 6.48 -13.11 28.23
CA ALA A 449 6.21 -12.01 29.14
C ALA A 449 4.99 -12.28 30.03
N ARG A 450 4.88 -11.45 31.07
CA ARG A 450 3.76 -11.39 32.00
C ARG A 450 3.34 -9.94 32.18
N HIS A 451 2.04 -9.70 32.07
CA HIS A 451 1.43 -8.40 32.27
C HIS A 451 0.37 -8.49 33.38
N PHE A 452 0.19 -7.39 34.09
CA PHE A 452 -0.89 -7.21 35.04
C PHE A 452 -1.93 -6.27 34.43
N ARG A 453 -3.17 -6.75 34.33
CA ARG A 453 -4.32 -6.01 33.80
C ARG A 453 -5.29 -5.70 34.96
N PRO A 454 -5.38 -4.45 35.42
CA PRO A 454 -6.42 -4.02 36.33
C PRO A 454 -7.81 -4.24 35.72
N GLU A 455 -8.72 -4.92 36.43
CA GLU A 455 -10.08 -5.19 35.96
C GLU A 455 -11.08 -5.55 37.08
N PRO A 456 -12.40 -5.41 36.83
CA PRO A 456 -13.45 -5.78 37.78
C PRO A 456 -13.42 -7.26 38.13
N ALA A 457 -13.89 -7.60 39.33
CA ALA A 457 -13.81 -8.97 39.89
C ALA A 457 -14.39 -10.06 38.97
N ASP A 458 -15.51 -9.79 38.29
CA ASP A 458 -16.22 -10.76 37.44
C ASP A 458 -15.46 -11.17 36.17
N ASP A 459 -14.41 -10.42 35.80
CA ASP A 459 -13.58 -10.69 34.63
C ASP A 459 -12.21 -11.28 34.96
N ARG A 460 -11.83 -11.31 36.25
CA ARG A 460 -10.49 -11.74 36.68
C ARG A 460 -10.21 -13.21 36.44
N GLY A 461 -8.99 -13.52 36.02
CA GLY A 461 -8.44 -14.87 35.89
C GLY A 461 -9.10 -15.71 34.80
N LYS A 462 -9.70 -15.06 33.80
CA LYS A 462 -10.53 -15.73 32.79
C LYS A 462 -10.23 -15.21 31.39
N LEU A 463 -10.19 -16.14 30.44
CA LEU A 463 -10.09 -15.92 29.00
C LEU A 463 -11.41 -16.33 28.34
N TYR A 464 -11.84 -15.55 27.36
CA TYR A 464 -13.04 -15.82 26.56
C TYR A 464 -12.98 -15.07 25.23
N GLY A 465 -13.92 -15.39 24.34
CA GLY A 465 -13.94 -14.86 22.98
C GLY A 465 -12.68 -15.27 22.23
N LEU A 466 -12.38 -16.57 22.22
CA LEU A 466 -11.13 -17.13 21.71
C LEU A 466 -11.10 -17.12 20.17
N TYR A 467 -10.00 -16.64 19.58
CA TYR A 467 -9.87 -16.55 18.12
C TYR A 467 -8.41 -16.65 17.66
N SER A 468 -8.23 -16.87 16.36
CA SER A 468 -6.95 -16.80 15.64
C SER A 468 -7.17 -16.10 14.31
N PHE A 469 -6.13 -15.51 13.72
CA PHE A 469 -6.23 -14.88 12.39
C PHE A 469 -4.93 -14.89 11.61
N ILE A 470 -5.06 -14.64 10.31
CA ILE A 470 -3.98 -14.31 9.40
C ILE A 470 -4.29 -12.96 8.73
N GLU A 471 -3.33 -12.03 8.77
CA GLU A 471 -3.53 -10.63 8.33
C GLU A 471 -2.33 -10.12 7.51
N ALA A 472 -2.58 -9.31 6.48
CA ALA A 472 -1.57 -8.42 5.90
C ALA A 472 -1.64 -7.02 6.51
N PHE A 473 -0.67 -6.67 7.36
CA PHE A 473 -0.67 -5.38 8.05
C PHE A 473 -0.16 -4.21 7.18
N SER A 474 0.28 -4.46 5.94
CA SER A 474 0.63 -3.41 4.96
C SER A 474 -0.20 -3.47 3.67
N GLY A 475 -1.31 -4.21 3.69
CA GLY A 475 -2.22 -4.29 2.53
C GLY A 475 -1.62 -4.97 1.30
N THR A 476 -0.62 -5.84 1.48
CA THR A 476 -0.02 -6.60 0.36
C THR A 476 -1.03 -7.57 -0.25
N CYS A 477 -0.85 -7.86 -1.54
CA CYS A 477 -1.68 -8.80 -2.29
C CYS A 477 -1.13 -10.23 -2.31
N HIS A 478 0.02 -10.50 -1.68
CA HIS A 478 0.67 -11.82 -1.73
C HIS A 478 -0.15 -12.92 -1.05
N ARG A 479 -0.11 -14.13 -1.63
CA ARG A 479 -0.70 -15.34 -1.04
C ARG A 479 -0.03 -15.67 0.29
N ARG A 480 -0.84 -16.09 1.26
CA ARG A 480 -0.41 -16.58 2.57
C ARG A 480 -1.37 -17.63 3.09
N SER A 481 -0.83 -18.58 3.85
CA SER A 481 -1.63 -19.60 4.51
C SER A 481 -0.96 -20.13 5.77
N ALA A 482 -1.80 -20.54 6.71
CA ALA A 482 -1.37 -21.19 7.95
C ALA A 482 -2.45 -22.14 8.46
N GLN A 483 -1.99 -23.16 9.18
CA GLN A 483 -2.83 -24.19 9.80
C GLN A 483 -2.84 -24.03 11.32
N TYR A 484 -3.99 -24.28 11.93
CA TYR A 484 -4.24 -24.00 13.35
C TYR A 484 -4.97 -25.14 14.05
N ALA A 485 -4.62 -25.36 15.31
CA ALA A 485 -5.33 -26.22 16.27
C ALA A 485 -5.26 -25.61 17.66
N ALA A 486 -6.30 -25.83 18.47
CA ALA A 486 -6.48 -25.13 19.74
C ALA A 486 -6.94 -26.04 20.88
N TRP A 487 -6.49 -25.69 22.09
CA TRP A 487 -6.81 -26.38 23.34
C TRP A 487 -7.01 -25.38 24.47
N VAL A 488 -7.75 -25.80 25.50
CA VAL A 488 -8.02 -24.97 26.69
C VAL A 488 -7.88 -25.77 27.98
N GLN A 489 -7.61 -25.06 29.08
CA GLN A 489 -7.83 -25.55 30.44
C GLN A 489 -8.91 -24.69 31.09
N ASP A 490 -9.95 -25.32 31.62
CA ASP A 490 -11.08 -24.60 32.25
C ASP A 490 -10.67 -23.98 33.60
N THR A 491 -9.80 -24.66 34.35
CA THR A 491 -9.27 -24.24 35.65
C THR A 491 -7.75 -24.35 35.70
N GLU A 492 -7.15 -23.62 36.62
CA GLU A 492 -5.73 -23.79 36.94
C GLU A 492 -5.46 -25.25 37.34
N ALA A 493 -4.38 -25.83 36.80
CA ALA A 493 -4.01 -27.24 36.92
C ALA A 493 -5.08 -28.25 36.46
N GLY A 494 -6.12 -27.82 35.73
CA GLY A 494 -7.13 -28.71 35.14
C GLY A 494 -6.61 -29.52 33.95
N ALA A 495 -7.38 -30.51 33.51
CA ALA A 495 -7.05 -31.24 32.28
C ALA A 495 -7.20 -30.33 31.05
N TRP A 496 -6.29 -30.50 30.09
CA TRP A 496 -6.42 -29.90 28.77
C TRP A 496 -7.49 -30.61 27.95
N ARG A 497 -8.19 -29.86 27.10
CA ARG A 497 -9.14 -30.39 26.12
C ARG A 497 -9.01 -29.67 24.79
N THR A 498 -9.23 -30.41 23.71
CA THR A 498 -9.26 -29.88 22.34
C THR A 498 -10.52 -29.03 22.12
N LEU A 499 -10.38 -27.90 21.44
CA LEU A 499 -11.51 -27.09 20.98
C LEU A 499 -12.04 -27.66 19.66
N GLY A 500 -13.28 -28.16 19.68
CA GLY A 500 -13.88 -28.88 18.56
C GLY A 500 -15.00 -28.14 17.83
N LYS A 501 -15.16 -26.82 18.00
CA LYS A 501 -16.16 -26.04 17.25
C LYS A 501 -15.60 -24.71 16.78
N ILE A 502 -15.84 -24.38 15.52
CA ILE A 502 -15.24 -23.24 14.84
C ILE A 502 -16.26 -22.40 14.07
N LYS A 503 -15.92 -21.12 13.88
CA LYS A 503 -16.60 -20.23 12.94
C LYS A 503 -15.57 -19.35 12.22
N GLY A 504 -15.40 -19.60 10.92
CA GLY A 504 -14.60 -18.80 10.02
C GLY A 504 -15.26 -17.47 9.69
N THR A 505 -14.48 -16.40 9.60
CA THR A 505 -14.90 -15.06 9.19
C THR A 505 -13.79 -14.35 8.43
N SER A 506 -14.12 -13.34 7.62
CA SER A 506 -13.12 -12.48 6.96
C SER A 506 -13.46 -11.00 7.14
N THR A 507 -12.45 -10.13 7.04
CA THR A 507 -12.67 -8.68 6.93
C THR A 507 -13.20 -8.26 5.56
N ALA A 508 -13.16 -9.11 4.54
CA ALA A 508 -13.73 -8.85 3.22
C ALA A 508 -15.16 -9.39 3.07
N ASP A 509 -15.91 -8.78 2.16
CA ASP A 509 -17.22 -9.29 1.77
C ASP A 509 -17.11 -10.70 1.16
N ALA A 510 -18.20 -11.47 1.27
CA ALA A 510 -18.24 -12.88 0.87
C ALA A 510 -17.75 -13.14 -0.57
N MET A 511 -18.04 -12.21 -1.49
CA MET A 511 -17.76 -12.32 -2.92
C MET A 511 -16.28 -12.08 -3.31
N VAL A 512 -15.45 -11.59 -2.38
CA VAL A 512 -14.02 -11.41 -2.69
C VAL A 512 -13.39 -12.79 -2.87
N PRO A 513 -12.69 -13.10 -3.98
CA PRO A 513 -12.38 -14.50 -4.29
C PRO A 513 -11.02 -14.99 -3.78
N ASN A 514 -10.21 -14.17 -3.12
CA ASN A 514 -8.83 -14.52 -2.74
C ASN A 514 -8.69 -14.86 -1.25
N LYS A 515 -9.71 -15.46 -0.65
CA LYS A 515 -9.72 -15.79 0.78
C LYS A 515 -10.62 -16.98 1.12
N CYS A 516 -10.18 -17.82 2.04
CA CYS A 516 -11.00 -18.89 2.62
C CYS A 516 -10.55 -19.24 4.04
N VAL A 517 -11.46 -19.89 4.77
CA VAL A 517 -11.21 -20.62 6.01
C VAL A 517 -11.79 -22.02 5.80
N THR A 518 -10.92 -23.01 5.70
CA THR A 518 -11.26 -24.40 5.38
C THR A 518 -10.77 -25.34 6.49
N VAL A 519 -11.06 -26.62 6.33
CA VAL A 519 -10.55 -27.68 7.19
C VAL A 519 -9.60 -28.53 6.34
N ALA A 520 -8.35 -28.63 6.78
CA ALA A 520 -7.33 -29.45 6.17
C ALA A 520 -7.11 -30.72 6.98
N GLN A 521 -7.02 -31.87 6.33
CA GLN A 521 -6.70 -33.13 6.99
C GLN A 521 -5.18 -33.31 7.08
N CYS A 522 -4.65 -33.49 8.28
CA CYS A 522 -3.23 -33.67 8.55
C CYS A 522 -3.04 -34.78 9.60
N ASP A 523 -2.26 -35.81 9.28
CA ASP A 523 -1.96 -36.95 10.15
C ASP A 523 -3.20 -37.61 10.80
N GLY A 524 -4.31 -37.67 10.06
CA GLY A 524 -5.56 -38.28 10.53
C GLY A 524 -6.46 -37.36 11.37
N TYR A 525 -6.07 -36.11 11.59
CA TYR A 525 -6.85 -35.09 12.31
C TYR A 525 -7.21 -33.92 11.40
N ASN A 526 -8.17 -33.11 11.84
CA ASN A 526 -8.59 -31.92 11.13
C ASN A 526 -7.97 -30.66 11.74
N LEU A 527 -7.34 -29.84 10.90
CA LEU A 527 -6.79 -28.54 11.25
C LEU A 527 -7.58 -27.45 10.56
N VAL A 528 -7.70 -26.28 11.20
CA VAL A 528 -8.24 -25.10 10.52
C VAL A 528 -7.16 -24.55 9.61
N GLU A 529 -7.46 -24.38 8.33
CA GLU A 529 -6.58 -23.74 7.37
C GLU A 529 -7.15 -22.38 6.96
N MET A 530 -6.36 -21.33 7.10
CA MET A 530 -6.72 -20.00 6.64
C MET A 530 -5.82 -19.61 5.49
N THR A 531 -6.43 -19.26 4.35
CA THR A 531 -5.72 -18.81 3.15
C THR A 531 -6.23 -17.43 2.74
N SER A 532 -5.30 -16.54 2.37
CA SER A 532 -5.61 -15.18 1.95
C SER A 532 -4.64 -14.66 0.90
N GLY A 533 -5.11 -13.79 0.00
CA GLY A 533 -4.31 -13.14 -1.03
C GLY A 533 -4.09 -13.94 -2.30
N GLY A 534 -3.28 -13.38 -3.19
CA GLY A 534 -2.94 -13.95 -4.48
C GLY A 534 -4.13 -14.03 -5.43
N ASP A 535 -4.11 -15.07 -6.25
CA ASP A 535 -5.16 -15.35 -7.24
C ASP A 535 -6.49 -15.68 -6.59
N ALA A 536 -7.55 -15.65 -7.40
CA ALA A 536 -8.85 -16.18 -7.01
C ALA A 536 -8.72 -17.67 -6.62
N LEU A 537 -9.39 -18.05 -5.54
CA LEU A 537 -9.49 -19.42 -5.06
C LEU A 537 -10.72 -20.09 -5.68
N GLU A 538 -10.60 -21.39 -5.94
CA GLU A 538 -11.74 -22.22 -6.31
C GLU A 538 -12.74 -22.33 -5.15
N ASP A 539 -12.23 -22.44 -3.93
CA ASP A 539 -13.03 -22.43 -2.71
C ASP A 539 -12.78 -21.15 -1.89
N CYS A 540 -13.85 -20.37 -1.71
CA CYS A 540 -13.87 -19.13 -0.96
C CYS A 540 -14.62 -19.25 0.37
N SER A 541 -14.89 -20.48 0.80
CA SER A 541 -15.72 -20.79 1.96
C SER A 541 -15.14 -20.28 3.26
N LEU A 542 -16.03 -19.98 4.20
CA LEU A 542 -15.71 -19.66 5.58
C LEU A 542 -16.36 -20.73 6.45
N CYS A 543 -15.62 -21.80 6.74
CA CYS A 543 -16.16 -22.99 7.37
C CYS A 543 -16.75 -22.68 8.77
N CYS A 544 -17.82 -23.36 9.14
CA CYS A 544 -18.36 -23.32 10.48
C CYS A 544 -18.92 -24.69 10.85
N GLY A 545 -18.83 -25.05 12.13
CA GLY A 545 -19.29 -26.33 12.63
C GLY A 545 -18.29 -27.02 13.52
N ASP A 546 -18.43 -28.34 13.61
CA ASP A 546 -17.59 -29.17 14.46
C ASP A 546 -16.26 -29.49 13.76
N LEU A 547 -15.20 -29.58 14.55
CA LEU A 547 -13.83 -29.87 14.14
C LEU A 547 -13.32 -31.04 14.98
N ASP A 548 -13.02 -32.16 14.32
CA ASP A 548 -12.31 -33.28 14.96
C ASP A 548 -10.80 -32.97 15.01
N GLY A 549 -10.44 -32.09 15.94
CA GLY A 549 -9.08 -31.56 16.09
C GLY A 549 -8.10 -32.59 16.66
N PRO A 550 -6.79 -32.32 16.56
CA PRO A 550 -5.78 -33.20 17.13
C PRO A 550 -5.93 -33.36 18.66
N PRO A 551 -5.44 -34.48 19.22
CA PRO A 551 -5.40 -34.68 20.66
C PRO A 551 -4.54 -33.59 21.33
N VAL A 552 -4.67 -33.48 22.66
CA VAL A 552 -3.79 -32.61 23.44
C VAL A 552 -2.34 -33.05 23.20
N PRO A 553 -1.46 -32.14 22.74
CA PRO A 553 -0.09 -32.48 22.45
C PRO A 553 0.74 -32.62 23.72
N GLU A 554 1.79 -33.44 23.66
CA GLU A 554 2.63 -33.80 24.82
C GLU A 554 3.21 -32.56 25.51
N GLU A 555 3.60 -31.53 24.75
CA GLU A 555 4.18 -30.31 25.33
C GLU A 555 3.22 -29.54 26.25
N LEU A 556 1.90 -29.76 26.17
CA LEU A 556 0.93 -29.16 27.10
C LEU A 556 0.69 -30.01 28.36
N LEU A 557 1.13 -31.27 28.36
CA LEU A 557 0.99 -32.20 29.49
C LEU A 557 2.20 -32.13 30.46
N LEU A 558 3.29 -31.49 30.02
CA LEU A 558 4.49 -31.16 30.80
C LEU A 558 4.25 -29.87 31.62
#